data_AF-A0A6I0LML8-F1
#
_entry.id   AF-A0A6I0LML8-F1
#
_cell.length_a   1.000
_cell.length_b   1.000
_cell.length_c   1.000
_cell.angle_alpha   90.00
_cell.angle_beta   90.00
_cell.angle_gamma   90.00
#
_symmetry.space_group_name_H-M   'P 1'
#
loop_
_entity.id
_entity.type
_entity.pdbx_description
1 polymer ?
#
loop_
_entity_poly.entity_id
_entity_poly.type
_entity_poly.pdbx_seq_one_letter_code
_entity_poly.pdbx_strand_id
1 'polypeptide(L)'
;MATNTNLGGVFTTDIDGKKTSNVFLSTENVVGLIFDTSIVGGLDKALGTDTVAAKAFANGNVVELNTSKDLKEAGIDESVLAGVAKYHLDSFFSLAGGTQRIFVSFMNSDEDTEFESVEKMQLASGGIIYQIGVWTGKPIATKNDDDTYSVEAGNICAKLESVAEILGGKVGITNYEGNAPLNILLNAPIINEAVVDLKKLPDLSEMDFPKVTVLVGQAPTNTIHQIMYDVNHVDDTAESFAPVGCVGAAIGCLAVAPANESIAHVNGFNLAAVMQDAELGFGNIVKDADNDVYGVGSSFTNCIWVWCNSVLSTQKTCMYSPLSLALTTMS
;
A
#
# COMPACT_ATOMS: atom_id res chain seq x y z
N MET A 1 -36.44 9.62 6.24
CA MET A 1 -37.77 9.77 6.90
C MET A 1 -38.08 11.25 6.98
N ALA A 2 -39.31 11.66 6.62
CA ALA A 2 -39.70 13.07 6.68
C ALA A 2 -40.01 13.49 8.12
N THR A 3 -39.30 14.51 8.62
CA THR A 3 -39.51 15.08 9.95
C THR A 3 -40.61 16.15 9.87
N ASN A 4 -41.78 15.87 10.44
CA ASN A 4 -42.84 16.88 10.60
C ASN A 4 -42.71 17.51 11.99
N THR A 5 -42.43 18.82 12.07
CA THR A 5 -42.47 19.59 13.32
C THR A 5 -43.27 20.88 13.14
N ASN A 6 -44.13 21.15 14.14
CA ASN A 6 -45.24 22.11 14.09
C ASN A 6 -44.95 23.40 14.90
N LEU A 7 -43.71 23.88 14.93
CA LEU A 7 -43.30 25.07 15.69
C LEU A 7 -42.30 25.92 14.90
N GLY A 8 -42.49 27.24 14.92
CA GLY A 8 -41.66 28.20 14.19
C GLY A 8 -40.24 28.29 14.75
N GLY A 9 -39.29 27.74 14.00
CA GLY A 9 -37.85 27.80 14.22
C GLY A 9 -37.10 27.23 13.00
N VAL A 10 -35.82 27.56 12.84
CA VAL A 10 -34.96 26.98 11.78
C VAL A 10 -34.32 25.71 12.34
N PHE A 11 -34.64 24.57 11.73
CA PHE A 11 -34.04 23.28 12.06
C PHE A 11 -33.18 22.80 10.89
N THR A 12 -31.86 22.79 11.06
CA THR A 12 -30.93 22.16 10.13
C THR A 12 -30.84 20.67 10.45
N THR A 13 -31.34 19.84 9.54
CA THR A 13 -31.22 18.37 9.63
C THR A 13 -30.24 17.92 8.56
N ASP A 14 -29.19 17.22 8.99
CA ASP A 14 -28.26 16.52 8.10
C ASP A 14 -28.95 15.24 7.59
N ILE A 15 -29.11 15.13 6.28
CA ILE A 15 -29.94 14.09 5.63
C ILE A 15 -29.07 12.94 5.12
N ASP A 16 -27.77 13.15 4.93
CA ASP A 16 -26.84 12.19 4.33
C ASP A 16 -25.70 11.76 5.27
N GLY A 17 -25.62 12.33 6.48
CA GLY A 17 -24.59 12.01 7.45
C GLY A 17 -23.20 12.48 7.04
N LYS A 18 -23.10 13.29 5.97
CA LYS A 18 -21.86 13.93 5.51
C LYS A 18 -21.75 15.33 6.08
N LYS A 19 -21.90 15.49 7.39
CA LYS A 19 -21.26 16.63 8.05
C LYS A 19 -19.78 16.53 7.76
N THR A 20 -19.32 17.40 6.87
CA THR A 20 -17.91 17.69 6.65
C THR A 20 -17.31 17.93 8.03
N SER A 21 -16.57 16.95 8.54
CA SER A 21 -15.52 17.22 9.51
C SER A 21 -14.71 18.37 8.92
N ASN A 22 -14.30 19.33 9.74
CA ASN A 22 -13.39 20.37 9.26
C ASN A 22 -12.15 19.66 8.71
N VAL A 23 -12.09 19.47 7.39
CA VAL A 23 -10.95 18.84 6.74
C VAL A 23 -9.89 19.92 6.69
N PHE A 24 -9.08 19.98 7.74
CA PHE A 24 -7.81 20.65 7.65
C PHE A 24 -7.02 19.90 6.58
N LEU A 25 -6.87 20.52 5.40
CA LEU A 25 -5.84 20.10 4.46
C LEU A 25 -4.51 20.30 5.18
N SER A 26 -3.98 19.22 5.78
CA SER A 26 -2.67 19.26 6.41
C SER A 26 -1.65 19.47 5.29
N THR A 27 -1.00 20.62 5.28
CA THR A 27 0.12 20.92 4.39
C THR A 27 1.41 20.21 4.84
N GLU A 28 1.38 19.55 6.01
CA GLU A 28 2.57 18.99 6.66
C GLU A 28 2.71 17.48 6.41
N ASN A 29 1.59 16.74 6.31
CA ASN A 29 1.59 15.29 6.14
C ASN A 29 1.29 14.87 4.69
N VAL A 30 2.23 15.17 3.80
CA VAL A 30 2.14 14.78 2.39
C VAL A 30 2.73 13.38 2.19
N VAL A 31 2.00 12.55 1.46
CA VAL A 31 2.33 11.14 1.22
C VAL A 31 2.38 10.82 -0.28
N GLY A 32 3.07 9.74 -0.61
CA GLY A 32 3.16 9.20 -1.97
C GLY A 32 2.69 7.75 -2.06
N LEU A 33 2.26 7.33 -3.23
CA LEU A 33 1.89 5.94 -3.52
C LEU A 33 2.34 5.55 -4.94
N ILE A 34 3.17 4.51 -5.02
CA ILE A 34 3.70 3.97 -6.27
C ILE A 34 3.12 2.58 -6.50
N PHE A 35 2.65 2.33 -7.71
CA PHE A 35 2.18 1.02 -8.15
C PHE A 35 3.14 0.44 -9.18
N ASP A 36 3.69 -0.73 -8.87
CA ASP A 36 4.49 -1.50 -9.82
C ASP A 36 3.58 -2.35 -10.73
N THR A 37 3.80 -2.19 -12.03
CA THR A 37 3.01 -2.77 -13.13
C THR A 37 3.69 -3.98 -13.76
N SER A 38 4.89 -4.37 -13.29
CA SER A 38 5.64 -5.52 -13.80
C SER A 38 4.82 -6.80 -13.82
N ILE A 39 3.98 -7.03 -12.79
CA ILE A 39 3.15 -8.23 -12.67
C ILE A 39 2.13 -8.39 -13.81
N VAL A 40 1.65 -7.27 -14.38
CA VAL A 40 0.71 -7.31 -15.50
C VAL A 40 1.41 -7.12 -16.85
N GLY A 41 2.75 -7.12 -16.88
CA GLY A 41 3.54 -6.95 -18.11
C GLY A 41 3.79 -5.50 -18.53
N GLY A 42 3.73 -4.55 -17.59
CA GLY A 42 4.17 -3.15 -17.78
C GLY A 42 3.06 -2.10 -17.87
N LEU A 43 3.45 -0.85 -18.07
CA LEU A 43 2.56 0.33 -17.99
C LEU A 43 1.38 0.25 -18.98
N ASP A 44 1.62 -0.14 -20.23
CA ASP A 44 0.57 -0.15 -21.25
C ASP A 44 -0.55 -1.15 -20.93
N LYS A 45 -0.21 -2.31 -20.35
CA LYS A 45 -1.20 -3.31 -19.91
C LYS A 45 -1.91 -2.86 -18.63
N ALA A 46 -1.20 -2.21 -17.71
CA ALA A 46 -1.77 -1.71 -16.47
C ALA A 46 -2.72 -0.51 -16.66
N LEU A 47 -2.37 0.42 -17.55
CA LEU A 47 -3.09 1.69 -17.74
C LEU A 47 -4.03 1.67 -18.96
N GLY A 48 -3.86 0.69 -19.85
CA GLY A 48 -4.49 0.64 -21.16
C GLY A 48 -3.79 1.55 -22.18
N THR A 49 -4.05 1.34 -23.47
CA THR A 49 -3.49 2.19 -24.54
C THR A 49 -4.39 3.40 -24.81
N ASP A 50 -3.81 4.58 -24.97
CA ASP A 50 -4.49 5.85 -25.27
C ASP A 50 -5.57 6.32 -24.26
N THR A 51 -5.65 5.69 -23.09
CA THR A 51 -6.56 6.06 -22.00
C THR A 51 -6.16 7.38 -21.34
N VAL A 52 -7.04 7.93 -20.50
CA VAL A 52 -6.72 9.12 -19.69
C VAL A 52 -5.58 8.80 -18.71
N ALA A 53 -5.62 7.62 -18.08
CA ALA A 53 -4.56 7.17 -17.18
C ALA A 53 -3.21 7.03 -17.88
N ALA A 54 -3.18 6.39 -19.06
CA ALA A 54 -1.96 6.22 -19.84
C ALA A 54 -1.29 7.56 -20.18
N LYS A 55 -2.09 8.59 -20.48
CA LYS A 55 -1.60 9.94 -20.75
C LYS A 55 -1.14 10.66 -19.48
N ALA A 56 -1.89 10.51 -18.38
CA ALA A 56 -1.59 11.16 -17.12
C ALA A 56 -0.31 10.62 -16.46
N PHE A 57 -0.06 9.31 -16.56
CA PHE A 57 1.05 8.61 -15.92
C PHE A 57 2.15 8.16 -16.90
N ALA A 58 2.12 8.66 -18.14
CA ALA A 58 3.11 8.33 -19.18
C ALA A 58 4.55 8.53 -18.69
N ASN A 59 5.45 7.60 -19.04
CA ASN A 59 6.88 7.64 -18.68
C ASN A 59 7.15 7.76 -17.17
N GLY A 60 6.27 7.20 -16.33
CA GLY A 60 6.37 7.28 -14.87
C GLY A 60 6.08 8.68 -14.33
N ASN A 61 5.26 9.46 -15.03
CA ASN A 61 4.84 10.78 -14.54
C ASN A 61 4.14 10.67 -13.18
N VAL A 62 4.29 11.70 -12.37
CA VAL A 62 3.74 11.76 -11.01
C VAL A 62 2.57 12.73 -11.02
N VAL A 63 1.41 12.26 -10.54
CA VAL A 63 0.18 13.05 -10.51
C VAL A 63 -0.21 13.32 -9.07
N GLU A 64 -0.51 14.58 -8.77
CA GLU A 64 -1.06 14.98 -7.48
C GLU A 64 -2.59 14.83 -7.48
N LEU A 65 -3.11 14.13 -6.47
CA LEU A 65 -4.54 13.94 -6.24
C LEU A 65 -4.90 14.44 -4.84
N ASN A 66 -6.09 15.02 -4.70
CA ASN A 66 -6.58 15.59 -3.44
C ASN A 66 -7.92 14.98 -3.00
N THR A 67 -8.69 14.42 -3.92
CA THR A 67 -10.00 13.81 -3.65
C THR A 67 -10.29 12.60 -4.53
N SER A 68 -11.31 11.82 -4.18
CA SER A 68 -11.81 10.74 -5.06
C SER A 68 -12.35 11.22 -6.41
N LYS A 69 -12.63 12.52 -6.59
CA LYS A 69 -12.99 13.07 -7.91
C LYS A 69 -11.78 13.10 -8.84
N ASP A 70 -10.62 13.43 -8.29
CA ASP A 70 -9.37 13.55 -9.04
C ASP A 70 -8.94 12.18 -9.59
N LEU A 71 -9.31 11.08 -8.91
CA LEU A 71 -9.14 9.72 -9.45
C LEU A 71 -9.79 9.57 -10.83
N LYS A 72 -11.04 10.01 -10.96
CA LYS A 72 -11.77 9.93 -12.23
C LYS A 72 -11.17 10.84 -13.30
N GLU A 73 -10.71 12.03 -12.90
CA GLU A 73 -10.07 12.98 -13.81
C GLU A 73 -8.70 12.48 -14.29
N ALA A 74 -7.96 11.77 -13.44
CA ALA A 74 -6.72 11.08 -13.79
C ALA A 74 -6.95 9.75 -14.54
N GLY A 75 -8.20 9.32 -14.71
CA GLY A 75 -8.56 8.07 -15.40
C GLY A 75 -8.33 6.80 -14.58
N ILE A 76 -8.22 6.90 -13.26
CA ILE A 76 -8.09 5.73 -12.37
C ILE A 76 -9.49 5.17 -12.08
N ASP A 77 -9.78 4.03 -12.68
CA ASP A 77 -10.99 3.24 -12.50
C ASP A 77 -10.67 1.77 -12.19
N GLU A 78 -11.70 0.90 -12.17
CA GLU A 78 -11.55 -0.53 -11.90
C GLU A 78 -10.72 -1.29 -12.96
N SER A 79 -10.49 -0.71 -14.14
CA SER A 79 -9.65 -1.33 -15.17
C SER A 79 -8.15 -1.09 -14.95
N VAL A 80 -7.80 0.02 -14.30
CA VAL A 80 -6.40 0.38 -14.06
C VAL A 80 -5.79 -0.58 -13.05
N LEU A 81 -4.79 -1.34 -13.50
CA LEU A 81 -4.09 -2.37 -12.73
C LEU A 81 -5.10 -3.34 -12.07
N ALA A 82 -6.11 -3.78 -12.83
CA ALA A 82 -7.18 -4.67 -12.37
C ALA A 82 -7.90 -4.19 -11.08
N GLY A 83 -7.97 -2.86 -10.88
CA GLY A 83 -8.66 -2.25 -9.75
C GLY A 83 -7.85 -2.11 -8.47
N VAL A 84 -6.60 -2.62 -8.44
CA VAL A 84 -5.69 -2.48 -7.29
C VAL A 84 -5.45 -1.01 -6.95
N ALA A 85 -5.16 -0.17 -7.95
CA ALA A 85 -4.87 1.24 -7.74
C ALA A 85 -6.07 2.00 -7.16
N LYS A 86 -7.26 1.75 -7.73
CA LYS A 86 -8.52 2.34 -7.26
C LYS A 86 -8.83 1.93 -5.83
N TYR A 87 -8.71 0.63 -5.49
CA TYR A 87 -8.96 0.14 -4.14
C TYR A 87 -8.10 0.83 -3.08
N HIS A 88 -6.79 0.96 -3.34
CA HIS A 88 -5.89 1.60 -2.38
C HIS A 88 -6.15 3.09 -2.25
N LEU A 89 -6.46 3.80 -3.34
CA LEU A 89 -6.73 5.22 -3.30
C LEU A 89 -8.10 5.54 -2.68
N ASP A 90 -9.12 4.72 -2.91
CA ASP A 90 -10.40 4.84 -2.21
C ASP A 90 -10.23 4.58 -0.70
N SER A 91 -9.44 3.56 -0.33
CA SER A 91 -9.11 3.28 1.07
C SER A 91 -8.37 4.45 1.72
N PHE A 92 -7.42 5.04 1.00
CA PHE A 92 -6.67 6.23 1.42
C PHE A 92 -7.61 7.40 1.71
N PHE A 93 -8.44 7.81 0.73
CA PHE A 93 -9.32 8.97 0.90
C PHE A 93 -10.39 8.71 1.97
N SER A 94 -10.89 7.48 2.09
CA SER A 94 -11.85 7.12 3.13
C SER A 94 -11.28 7.33 4.54
N LEU A 95 -10.02 6.95 4.77
CA LEU A 95 -9.37 7.08 6.07
C LEU A 95 -8.82 8.48 6.34
N ALA A 96 -8.38 9.17 5.29
CA ALA A 96 -7.87 10.53 5.39
C ALA A 96 -8.97 11.61 5.49
N GLY A 97 -10.26 11.23 5.54
CA GLY A 97 -11.38 12.16 5.72
C GLY A 97 -11.91 12.78 4.42
N GLY A 98 -11.62 12.18 3.27
CA GLY A 98 -12.19 12.50 1.95
C GLY A 98 -11.40 13.52 1.14
N THR A 99 -10.60 14.37 1.78
CA THR A 99 -9.73 15.35 1.11
C THR A 99 -8.35 15.36 1.75
N GLN A 100 -7.35 14.81 1.07
CA GLN A 100 -5.96 14.81 1.53
C GLN A 100 -5.03 14.72 0.33
N ARG A 101 -3.89 15.42 0.39
CA ARG A 101 -2.93 15.47 -0.71
C ARG A 101 -2.12 14.18 -0.78
N ILE A 102 -2.10 13.55 -1.95
CA ILE A 102 -1.30 12.36 -2.26
C ILE A 102 -0.69 12.46 -3.66
N PHE A 103 0.56 12.02 -3.80
CA PHE A 103 1.24 11.88 -5.09
C PHE A 103 1.20 10.43 -5.56
N VAL A 104 0.76 10.20 -6.78
CA VAL A 104 0.62 8.86 -7.36
C VAL A 104 1.51 8.71 -8.58
N SER A 105 2.14 7.53 -8.72
CA SER A 105 2.89 7.17 -9.92
C SER A 105 2.76 5.67 -10.21
N PHE A 106 2.95 5.29 -11.46
CA PHE A 106 3.04 3.91 -11.91
C PHE A 106 4.44 3.67 -12.46
N MET A 107 5.04 2.55 -12.07
CA MET A 107 6.37 2.13 -12.51
C MET A 107 6.32 0.70 -13.03
N ASN A 108 7.37 0.27 -13.72
CA ASN A 108 7.59 -1.13 -14.07
C ASN A 108 8.94 -1.56 -13.48
N SER A 109 8.96 -2.39 -12.43
CA SER A 109 10.21 -2.81 -11.76
C SER A 109 11.12 -3.67 -12.64
N ASP A 110 10.64 -4.20 -13.75
CA ASP A 110 11.48 -4.89 -14.75
C ASP A 110 12.32 -3.91 -15.57
N GLU A 111 11.87 -2.66 -15.70
CA GLU A 111 12.58 -1.57 -16.40
C GLU A 111 13.28 -0.62 -15.42
N ASP A 112 12.59 -0.26 -14.33
CA ASP A 112 13.08 0.57 -13.23
C ASP A 112 13.58 -0.33 -12.08
N THR A 113 14.69 -1.02 -12.31
CA THR A 113 15.22 -2.02 -11.36
C THR A 113 15.75 -1.40 -10.07
N GLU A 114 16.05 -0.10 -10.06
CA GLU A 114 16.62 0.64 -8.94
C GLU A 114 15.63 1.61 -8.29
N PHE A 115 14.34 1.54 -8.65
CA PHE A 115 13.28 2.36 -8.06
C PHE A 115 13.53 3.88 -8.19
N GLU A 116 14.05 4.32 -9.34
CA GLU A 116 14.22 5.74 -9.69
C GLU A 116 12.89 6.51 -9.64
N SER A 117 11.77 5.83 -9.81
CA SER A 117 10.41 6.35 -9.59
C SER A 117 10.22 6.99 -8.21
N VAL A 118 10.88 6.49 -7.15
CA VAL A 118 10.86 7.10 -5.81
C VAL A 118 11.57 8.46 -5.82
N GLU A 119 12.72 8.57 -6.51
CA GLU A 119 13.41 9.86 -6.67
C GLU A 119 12.55 10.84 -7.49
N LYS A 120 11.93 10.38 -8.59
CA LYS A 120 11.03 11.20 -9.42
C LYS A 120 9.84 11.72 -8.62
N MET A 121 9.26 10.89 -7.76
CA MET A 121 8.17 11.28 -6.86
C MET A 121 8.60 12.35 -5.87
N GLN A 122 9.80 12.24 -5.30
CA GLN A 122 10.34 13.28 -4.43
C GLN A 122 10.63 14.59 -5.18
N LEU A 123 11.16 14.51 -6.39
CA LEU A 123 11.38 15.70 -7.21
C LEU A 123 10.06 16.41 -7.58
N ALA A 124 9.04 15.64 -7.95
CA ALA A 124 7.72 16.17 -8.31
C ALA A 124 7.00 16.83 -7.12
N SER A 125 7.19 16.31 -5.90
CA SER A 125 6.61 16.87 -4.69
C SER A 125 7.40 18.06 -4.11
N GLY A 126 8.62 18.32 -4.62
CA GLY A 126 9.54 19.29 -4.02
C GLY A 126 10.18 18.81 -2.72
N GLY A 127 10.27 17.49 -2.52
CA GLY A 127 10.93 16.85 -1.38
C GLY A 127 10.08 16.80 -0.11
N ILE A 128 8.79 17.13 -0.18
CA ILE A 128 7.93 17.27 1.00
C ILE A 128 7.33 15.95 1.48
N ILE A 129 7.49 14.84 0.73
CA ILE A 129 6.90 13.56 1.13
C ILE A 129 7.81 12.88 2.16
N TYR A 130 7.21 12.51 3.29
CA TYR A 130 7.88 11.77 4.36
C TYR A 130 7.65 10.26 4.26
N GLN A 131 6.60 9.85 3.56
CA GLN A 131 6.19 8.45 3.49
C GLN A 131 5.67 8.11 2.10
N ILE A 132 6.24 7.06 1.52
CA ILE A 132 5.83 6.55 0.22
C ILE A 132 5.38 5.10 0.38
N GLY A 133 4.14 4.83 0.01
CA GLY A 133 3.66 3.48 -0.19
C GLY A 133 4.15 2.93 -1.53
N VAL A 134 4.57 1.67 -1.56
CA VAL A 134 4.92 0.95 -2.79
C VAL A 134 4.11 -0.34 -2.80
N TRP A 135 3.29 -0.53 -3.82
CA TRP A 135 2.65 -1.82 -4.10
C TRP A 135 3.38 -2.52 -5.24
N THR A 136 3.69 -3.80 -5.08
CA THR A 136 4.36 -4.59 -6.11
C THR A 136 3.99 -6.07 -6.03
N GLY A 137 3.96 -6.71 -7.20
CA GLY A 137 3.83 -8.15 -7.32
C GLY A 137 5.15 -8.92 -7.19
N LYS A 138 6.31 -8.24 -7.10
CA LYS A 138 7.60 -8.90 -6.98
C LYS A 138 7.78 -9.46 -5.56
N PRO A 139 8.17 -10.74 -5.42
CA PRO A 139 8.32 -11.34 -4.11
C PRO A 139 9.58 -10.84 -3.38
N ILE A 140 9.52 -10.82 -2.05
CA ILE A 140 10.65 -10.44 -1.18
C ILE A 140 11.69 -11.57 -1.09
N ALA A 141 11.22 -12.81 -1.09
CA ALA A 141 12.01 -14.02 -0.94
C ALA A 141 11.75 -14.99 -2.09
N THR A 142 12.72 -15.87 -2.32
CA THR A 142 12.68 -16.92 -3.33
C THR A 142 12.63 -18.30 -2.67
N LYS A 143 12.00 -19.25 -3.36
CA LYS A 143 12.00 -20.66 -2.98
C LYS A 143 13.18 -21.37 -3.64
N ASN A 144 13.94 -22.09 -2.83
CA ASN A 144 15.05 -22.92 -3.27
C ASN A 144 14.58 -24.32 -3.69
N ASP A 145 15.39 -25.01 -4.49
CA ASP A 145 15.12 -26.39 -4.94
C ASP A 145 15.01 -27.39 -3.77
N ASP A 146 15.59 -27.07 -2.62
CA ASP A 146 15.55 -27.88 -1.40
C ASP A 146 14.32 -27.61 -0.52
N ASP A 147 13.34 -26.87 -1.04
CA ASP A 147 12.07 -26.56 -0.38
C ASP A 147 12.24 -25.63 0.87
N THR A 148 13.38 -24.92 0.94
CA THR A 148 13.64 -23.79 1.84
C THR A 148 13.38 -22.45 1.15
N TYR A 149 13.34 -21.37 1.93
CA TYR A 149 13.19 -20.01 1.39
C TYR A 149 14.41 -19.16 1.74
N SER A 150 14.81 -18.30 0.82
CA SER A 150 15.95 -17.38 0.99
C SER A 150 15.57 -15.96 0.61
N VAL A 151 16.18 -15.02 1.32
CA VAL A 151 16.11 -13.60 0.99
C VAL A 151 17.41 -13.19 0.31
N GLU A 152 17.32 -12.70 -0.91
CA GLU A 152 18.49 -12.20 -1.63
C GLU A 152 18.95 -10.85 -1.08
N ALA A 153 20.26 -10.63 -1.01
CA ALA A 153 20.83 -9.37 -0.49
C ALA A 153 20.41 -8.13 -1.31
N GLY A 154 20.11 -8.31 -2.61
CA GLY A 154 19.65 -7.25 -3.51
C GLY A 154 18.15 -7.25 -3.74
N ASN A 155 17.37 -7.78 -2.80
CA ASN A 155 15.92 -7.82 -2.92
C ASN A 155 15.30 -6.40 -2.94
N ILE A 156 13.99 -6.36 -3.15
CA ILE A 156 13.23 -5.12 -3.22
C ILE A 156 13.38 -4.25 -1.95
N CYS A 157 13.43 -4.85 -0.76
CA CYS A 157 13.61 -4.11 0.48
C CYS A 157 14.96 -3.40 0.52
N ALA A 158 16.05 -4.09 0.15
CA ALA A 158 17.40 -3.50 0.11
C ALA A 158 17.50 -2.34 -0.90
N LYS A 159 16.84 -2.48 -2.04
CA LYS A 159 16.80 -1.43 -3.08
C LYS A 159 16.05 -0.20 -2.61
N LEU A 160 14.86 -0.38 -2.03
CA LEU A 160 14.06 0.71 -1.48
C LEU A 160 14.74 1.40 -0.29
N GLU A 161 15.42 0.63 0.58
CA GLU A 161 16.24 1.17 1.65
C GLU A 161 17.34 2.08 1.07
N SER A 162 18.09 1.58 0.09
CA SER A 162 19.19 2.32 -0.53
C SER A 162 18.72 3.64 -1.13
N VAL A 163 17.57 3.65 -1.83
CA VAL A 163 16.99 4.89 -2.37
C VAL A 163 16.53 5.83 -1.25
N ALA A 164 15.89 5.31 -0.20
CA ALA A 164 15.46 6.12 0.94
C ALA A 164 16.65 6.75 1.71
N GLU A 165 17.76 6.03 1.86
CA GLU A 165 19.00 6.54 2.46
C GLU A 165 19.65 7.61 1.59
N ILE A 166 19.74 7.38 0.27
CA ILE A 166 20.27 8.37 -0.69
C ILE A 166 19.45 9.65 -0.63
N LEU A 167 18.13 9.57 -0.61
CA LEU A 167 17.24 10.72 -0.54
C LEU A 167 17.27 11.38 0.85
N GLY A 168 17.41 10.60 1.92
CA GLY A 168 17.60 11.10 3.29
C GLY A 168 18.97 11.74 3.56
N GLY A 169 19.94 11.54 2.66
CA GLY A 169 21.33 12.01 2.79
C GLY A 169 21.87 12.90 1.65
N LYS A 170 21.15 13.09 0.54
CA LYS A 170 21.61 13.89 -0.62
C LYS A 170 21.60 15.39 -0.31
N VAL A 171 22.79 16.01 -0.33
CA VAL A 171 22.94 17.47 -0.36
C VAL A 171 22.47 17.99 -1.73
N GLY A 172 21.42 18.81 -1.76
CA GLY A 172 20.90 19.44 -2.99
C GLY A 172 19.51 19.00 -3.43
N ILE A 173 18.96 17.92 -2.85
CA ILE A 173 17.51 17.71 -2.75
C ILE A 173 17.12 18.35 -1.42
N THR A 174 16.94 19.67 -1.43
CA THR A 174 16.55 20.39 -0.23
C THR A 174 15.09 20.11 0.07
N ASN A 175 14.82 19.10 0.90
CA ASN A 175 13.65 19.13 1.76
C ASN A 175 13.82 20.41 2.58
N TYR A 176 12.93 21.39 2.37
CA TYR A 176 13.02 22.72 2.97
C TYR A 176 13.31 22.57 4.48
N GLU A 177 14.48 23.04 4.93
CA GLU A 177 14.91 23.10 6.34
C GLU A 177 15.47 21.83 7.04
N GLY A 178 16.00 20.85 6.30
CA GLY A 178 16.93 19.85 6.86
C GLY A 178 16.46 18.41 6.73
N ASN A 179 17.41 17.48 6.73
CA ASN A 179 17.24 16.04 6.47
C ASN A 179 15.98 15.45 7.14
N ALA A 180 14.90 15.36 6.36
CA ALA A 180 13.69 14.66 6.73
C ALA A 180 13.85 13.18 6.35
N PRO A 181 13.64 12.24 7.28
CA PRO A 181 13.69 10.82 6.96
C PRO A 181 12.52 10.45 6.03
N LEU A 182 12.82 9.91 4.85
CA LEU A 182 11.84 9.24 4.01
C LEU A 182 11.68 7.79 4.50
N ASN A 183 10.44 7.37 4.74
CA ASN A 183 10.13 5.97 5.05
C ASN A 183 9.28 5.37 3.94
N ILE A 184 9.47 4.08 3.68
CA ILE A 184 8.79 3.33 2.63
C ILE A 184 7.88 2.28 3.27
N LEU A 185 6.63 2.24 2.84
CA LEU A 185 5.68 1.19 3.19
C LEU A 185 5.51 0.28 1.99
N LEU A 186 6.10 -0.91 2.06
CA LEU A 186 6.09 -1.89 0.97
C LEU A 186 4.95 -2.88 1.18
N ASN A 187 4.09 -3.05 0.17
CA ASN A 187 3.18 -4.18 0.08
C ASN A 187 3.63 -5.08 -1.07
N ALA A 188 4.10 -6.26 -0.72
CA ALA A 188 4.64 -7.24 -1.66
C ALA A 188 4.32 -8.66 -1.18
N PRO A 189 4.19 -9.65 -2.09
CA PRO A 189 4.18 -11.04 -1.68
C PRO A 189 5.51 -11.38 -0.97
N ILE A 190 5.46 -12.18 0.09
CA ILE A 190 6.70 -12.73 0.66
C ILE A 190 7.31 -13.70 -0.35
N ILE A 191 6.47 -14.53 -0.97
CA ILE A 191 6.84 -15.59 -1.93
C ILE A 191 5.76 -15.64 -3.00
N ASN A 192 6.15 -15.89 -4.24
CA ASN A 192 5.22 -16.00 -5.37
C ASN A 192 4.84 -17.47 -5.64
N GLU A 193 4.07 -18.08 -4.74
CA GLU A 193 3.69 -19.50 -4.80
C GLU A 193 2.20 -19.67 -4.46
N ALA A 194 1.56 -20.62 -5.14
CA ALA A 194 0.16 -20.98 -4.87
C ALA A 194 0.01 -21.63 -3.48
N VAL A 195 1.03 -22.36 -3.03
CA VAL A 195 1.04 -23.10 -1.77
C VAL A 195 2.24 -22.67 -0.95
N VAL A 196 1.97 -21.96 0.15
CA VAL A 196 2.99 -21.45 1.06
C VAL A 196 2.98 -22.22 2.38
N ASP A 197 4.13 -22.77 2.79
CA ASP A 197 4.31 -23.31 4.13
C ASP A 197 4.75 -22.20 5.09
N LEU A 198 3.79 -21.71 5.88
CA LEU A 198 4.02 -20.64 6.86
C LEU A 198 5.11 -20.97 7.88
N LYS A 199 5.36 -22.26 8.18
CA LYS A 199 6.38 -22.68 9.15
C LYS A 199 7.80 -22.56 8.60
N LYS A 200 7.93 -22.53 7.27
CA LYS A 200 9.22 -22.48 6.59
C LYS A 200 9.61 -21.07 6.17
N LEU A 201 8.70 -20.09 6.28
CA LEU A 201 8.93 -18.71 5.87
C LEU A 201 10.30 -18.20 6.38
N PRO A 202 11.03 -17.44 5.54
CA PRO A 202 12.35 -16.98 5.92
C PRO A 202 12.25 -16.04 7.12
N ASP A 203 13.22 -16.13 8.03
CA ASP A 203 13.33 -15.17 9.12
C ASP A 203 13.82 -13.83 8.55
N LEU A 204 12.94 -12.83 8.58
CA LEU A 204 13.24 -11.48 8.11
C LEU A 204 13.91 -10.62 9.20
N SER A 205 14.09 -11.12 10.42
CA SER A 205 14.61 -10.33 11.54
C SER A 205 16.09 -9.97 11.43
N GLU A 206 16.84 -10.71 10.60
CA GLU A 206 18.24 -10.40 10.29
C GLU A 206 18.38 -9.32 9.19
N MET A 207 17.27 -8.93 8.55
CA MET A 207 17.26 -7.83 7.57
C MET A 207 17.20 -6.49 8.30
N ASP A 208 18.28 -5.71 8.22
CA ASP A 208 18.35 -4.38 8.82
C ASP A 208 18.03 -3.30 7.77
N PHE A 209 16.73 -3.10 7.52
CA PHE A 209 16.21 -2.07 6.59
C PHE A 209 15.28 -1.10 7.34
N PRO A 210 15.83 -0.18 8.16
CA PRO A 210 15.04 0.66 9.06
C PRO A 210 14.15 1.70 8.37
N LYS A 211 14.31 1.97 7.07
CA LYS A 211 13.42 2.85 6.30
C LYS A 211 12.27 2.09 5.65
N VAL A 212 12.32 0.77 5.56
CA VAL A 212 11.32 -0.04 4.86
C VAL A 212 10.47 -0.83 5.85
N THR A 213 9.16 -0.60 5.82
CA THR A 213 8.17 -1.40 6.55
C THR A 213 7.39 -2.25 5.57
N VAL A 214 7.40 -3.57 5.76
CA VAL A 214 6.63 -4.51 4.92
C VAL A 214 5.24 -4.73 5.51
N LEU A 215 4.22 -4.50 4.70
CA LEU A 215 2.83 -4.75 4.98
C LEU A 215 2.42 -6.08 4.36
N VAL A 216 1.92 -7.00 5.20
CA VAL A 216 1.56 -8.36 4.79
C VAL A 216 0.06 -8.65 4.87
N GLY A 217 -0.76 -7.66 5.24
CA GLY A 217 -2.19 -7.83 5.46
C GLY A 217 -3.04 -7.32 4.29
N GLN A 218 -4.17 -7.96 4.05
CA GLN A 218 -5.25 -7.51 3.17
C GLN A 218 -6.63 -7.75 3.80
N ALA A 219 -7.68 -7.17 3.21
CA ALA A 219 -9.05 -7.36 3.71
C ALA A 219 -9.65 -8.69 3.23
N PRO A 220 -10.32 -9.47 4.10
CA PRO A 220 -10.87 -10.80 3.77
C PRO A 220 -12.26 -10.67 3.14
N THR A 221 -12.36 -10.00 2.00
CA THR A 221 -13.63 -9.79 1.30
C THR A 221 -13.57 -10.37 -0.10
N ASN A 222 -14.70 -10.88 -0.58
CA ASN A 222 -14.80 -11.45 -1.93
C ASN A 222 -14.35 -10.46 -3.02
N THR A 223 -14.59 -9.16 -2.82
CA THR A 223 -14.12 -8.12 -3.75
C THR A 223 -12.60 -8.08 -3.84
N ILE A 224 -11.90 -8.21 -2.70
CA ILE A 224 -10.44 -8.22 -2.67
C ILE A 224 -9.88 -9.52 -3.22
N HIS A 225 -10.54 -10.65 -2.94
CA HIS A 225 -10.18 -11.92 -3.57
C HIS A 225 -10.35 -11.89 -5.09
N GLN A 226 -11.38 -11.20 -5.60
CA GLN A 226 -11.54 -11.00 -7.05
C GLN A 226 -10.44 -10.10 -7.62
N ILE A 227 -10.16 -8.94 -7.01
CA ILE A 227 -9.07 -8.04 -7.47
C ILE A 227 -7.73 -8.78 -7.45
N MET A 228 -7.49 -9.59 -6.41
CA MET A 228 -6.31 -10.44 -6.30
C MET A 228 -6.25 -11.44 -7.45
N TYR A 229 -7.36 -12.12 -7.77
CA TYR A 229 -7.40 -13.04 -8.89
C TYR A 229 -7.13 -12.31 -10.21
N ASP A 230 -7.86 -11.22 -10.48
CA ASP A 230 -7.79 -10.48 -11.74
C ASP A 230 -6.38 -9.95 -12.00
N VAL A 231 -5.72 -9.33 -11.01
CA VAL A 231 -4.37 -8.77 -11.20
C VAL A 231 -3.33 -9.85 -11.48
N ASN A 232 -3.49 -11.03 -10.89
CA ASN A 232 -2.58 -12.16 -11.06
C ASN A 232 -2.82 -12.94 -12.37
N HIS A 233 -3.87 -12.63 -13.12
CA HIS A 233 -4.24 -13.29 -14.38
C HIS A 233 -4.43 -12.29 -15.54
N VAL A 234 -3.94 -11.05 -15.43
CA VAL A 234 -3.92 -10.11 -16.57
C VAL A 234 -2.94 -10.59 -17.65
N ASP A 235 -1.83 -11.20 -17.23
CA ASP A 235 -0.82 -11.77 -18.11
C ASP A 235 -0.71 -13.29 -17.89
N ASP A 236 -1.47 -14.07 -18.67
CA ASP A 236 -1.49 -15.55 -18.61
C ASP A 236 -0.14 -16.20 -18.95
N THR A 237 0.89 -15.43 -19.27
CA THR A 237 2.22 -15.95 -19.60
C THR A 237 3.04 -16.35 -18.37
N ALA A 238 2.73 -15.83 -17.18
CA ALA A 238 3.42 -16.16 -15.94
C ALA A 238 2.43 -16.23 -14.77
N GLU A 239 2.50 -17.29 -13.98
CA GLU A 239 1.68 -17.38 -12.78
C GLU A 239 2.21 -16.46 -11.67
N SER A 240 1.31 -15.66 -11.08
CA SER A 240 1.61 -14.87 -9.91
C SER A 240 0.56 -15.02 -8.81
N PHE A 241 0.96 -14.73 -7.58
CA PHE A 241 0.16 -14.86 -6.36
C PHE A 241 0.39 -13.65 -5.45
N ALA A 242 0.39 -12.45 -6.02
CA ALA A 242 0.56 -11.21 -5.27
C ALA A 242 -0.73 -10.87 -4.50
N PRO A 243 -0.64 -10.56 -3.19
CA PRO A 243 -1.77 -10.05 -2.43
C PRO A 243 -2.09 -8.61 -2.83
N VAL A 244 -3.36 -8.21 -2.74
CA VAL A 244 -3.77 -6.81 -2.95
C VAL A 244 -3.22 -5.95 -1.82
N GLY A 245 -3.36 -6.41 -0.58
CA GLY A 245 -2.72 -5.77 0.56
C GLY A 245 -3.48 -4.59 1.19
N CYS A 246 -2.76 -3.76 1.94
CA CYS A 246 -3.34 -2.68 2.74
C CYS A 246 -2.61 -1.33 2.68
N VAL A 247 -1.66 -1.15 1.75
CA VAL A 247 -0.79 0.05 1.69
C VAL A 247 -1.55 1.37 1.62
N GLY A 248 -2.61 1.45 0.80
CA GLY A 248 -3.44 2.65 0.71
C GLY A 248 -4.11 3.03 2.03
N ALA A 249 -4.55 2.03 2.80
CA ALA A 249 -5.14 2.28 4.11
C ALA A 249 -4.09 2.72 5.15
N ALA A 250 -2.92 2.07 5.16
CA ALA A 250 -1.82 2.42 6.05
C ALA A 250 -1.34 3.86 5.82
N ILE A 251 -1.12 4.24 4.55
CA ILE A 251 -0.76 5.61 4.16
C ILE A 251 -1.89 6.60 4.47
N GLY A 252 -3.17 6.19 4.34
CA GLY A 252 -4.32 7.01 4.71
C GLY A 252 -4.32 7.39 6.18
N CYS A 253 -4.05 6.43 7.07
CA CYS A 253 -3.89 6.70 8.50
C CYS A 253 -2.69 7.59 8.78
N LEU A 254 -1.54 7.35 8.13
CA LEU A 254 -0.34 8.14 8.39
C LEU A 254 -0.45 9.58 7.89
N ALA A 255 -1.23 9.83 6.83
CA ALA A 255 -1.45 11.18 6.33
C ALA A 255 -2.23 12.08 7.33
N VAL A 256 -3.04 11.47 8.20
CA VAL A 256 -3.78 12.20 9.25
C VAL A 256 -3.17 12.02 10.64
N ALA A 257 -2.24 11.09 10.81
CA ALA A 257 -1.62 10.83 12.10
C ALA A 257 -0.68 11.98 12.50
N PRO A 258 -0.84 12.53 13.71
CA PRO A 258 0.16 13.44 14.25
C PRO A 258 1.45 12.65 14.60
N ALA A 259 2.60 13.32 14.58
CA ALA A 259 3.91 12.69 14.73
C ALA A 259 4.12 11.92 16.07
N ASN A 260 3.26 12.15 17.07
CA ASN A 260 3.28 11.49 18.37
C ASN A 260 2.34 10.27 18.46
N GLU A 261 1.60 9.95 17.41
CA GLU A 261 0.61 8.87 17.41
C GLU A 261 1.01 7.75 16.47
N SER A 262 0.80 6.52 16.94
CA SER A 262 0.91 5.32 16.11
C SER A 262 -0.38 5.12 15.33
N ILE A 263 -0.27 4.68 14.08
CA ILE A 263 -1.45 4.24 13.30
C ILE A 263 -2.19 3.06 13.92
N ALA A 264 -1.56 2.33 14.86
CA ALA A 264 -2.21 1.29 15.64
C ALA A 264 -3.15 1.85 16.74
N HIS A 265 -3.26 3.18 16.89
CA HIS A 265 -4.16 3.81 17.84
C HIS A 265 -5.61 3.70 17.37
N VAL A 266 -6.28 2.61 17.78
CA VAL A 266 -7.65 2.22 17.39
C VAL A 266 -8.70 3.31 17.62
N ASN A 267 -8.49 4.19 18.62
CA ASN A 267 -9.42 5.26 18.93
C ASN A 267 -9.19 6.54 18.08
N GLY A 268 -7.98 6.71 17.54
CA GLY A 268 -7.60 7.86 16.70
C GLY A 268 -7.83 7.62 15.20
N PHE A 269 -7.61 6.39 14.73
CA PHE A 269 -7.78 6.02 13.33
C PHE A 269 -8.79 4.88 13.23
N ASN A 270 -9.93 5.15 12.59
CA ASN A 270 -10.99 4.16 12.42
C ASN A 270 -10.68 3.20 11.26
N LEU A 271 -9.63 2.40 11.42
CA LEU A 271 -9.24 1.40 10.43
C LEU A 271 -10.36 0.37 10.21
N ALA A 272 -11.16 0.09 11.25
CA ALA A 272 -12.35 -0.77 11.18
C ALA A 272 -13.45 -0.23 10.25
N ALA A 273 -13.43 1.04 9.86
CA ALA A 273 -14.35 1.56 8.84
C ALA A 273 -14.02 1.05 7.42
N VAL A 274 -12.77 0.62 7.19
CA VAL A 274 -12.26 0.20 5.87
C VAL A 274 -11.82 -1.26 5.87
N MET A 275 -11.22 -1.74 6.96
CA MET A 275 -10.82 -3.13 7.18
C MET A 275 -11.23 -3.59 8.58
N GLN A 276 -12.36 -4.30 8.66
CA GLN A 276 -12.87 -4.86 9.92
C GLN A 276 -12.09 -6.10 10.36
N ASP A 277 -11.69 -6.92 9.40
CA ASP A 277 -10.91 -8.13 9.58
C ASP A 277 -9.69 -8.09 8.64
N ALA A 278 -8.69 -8.94 8.91
CA ALA A 278 -7.47 -9.01 8.12
C ALA A 278 -7.04 -10.46 7.87
N GLU A 279 -6.48 -10.68 6.68
CA GLU A 279 -5.84 -11.92 6.26
C GLU A 279 -4.48 -11.62 5.62
N LEU A 280 -3.62 -12.62 5.47
CA LEU A 280 -2.32 -12.44 4.82
C LEU A 280 -2.41 -12.32 3.29
N GLY A 281 -3.53 -12.73 2.69
CA GLY A 281 -3.70 -12.75 1.24
C GLY A 281 -2.80 -13.76 0.51
N PHE A 282 -2.12 -14.64 1.25
CA PHE A 282 -1.37 -15.77 0.73
C PHE A 282 -1.60 -17.01 1.61
N GLY A 283 -1.33 -18.19 1.06
CA GLY A 283 -1.59 -19.47 1.74
C GLY A 283 -1.63 -20.63 0.76
N ASN A 284 -2.58 -21.55 0.94
CA ASN A 284 -2.89 -22.60 -0.02
C ASN A 284 -4.04 -22.12 -0.91
N ILE A 285 -3.71 -21.64 -2.10
CA ILE A 285 -4.64 -21.04 -3.05
C ILE A 285 -5.01 -22.08 -4.10
N VAL A 286 -6.32 -22.30 -4.26
CA VAL A 286 -6.87 -23.22 -5.25
C VAL A 286 -7.53 -22.39 -6.34
N LYS A 287 -7.10 -22.53 -7.59
CA LYS A 287 -7.74 -21.85 -8.73
C LYS A 287 -9.04 -22.57 -9.09
N ASP A 288 -10.11 -21.82 -9.29
CA ASP A 288 -11.34 -22.29 -9.92
C ASP A 288 -11.40 -21.76 -11.35
N ALA A 289 -10.85 -22.53 -12.28
CA ALA A 289 -10.71 -22.15 -13.68
C ALA A 289 -12.07 -22.01 -14.41
N ASP A 290 -13.17 -22.52 -13.84
CA ASP A 290 -14.49 -22.45 -14.46
C ASP A 290 -15.21 -21.12 -14.13
N ASN A 291 -14.78 -20.42 -13.07
CA ASN A 291 -15.48 -19.25 -12.52
C ASN A 291 -14.60 -17.99 -12.41
N ASP A 292 -13.35 -18.04 -12.87
CA ASP A 292 -12.39 -16.93 -12.77
C ASP A 292 -12.27 -16.36 -11.35
N VAL A 293 -12.20 -17.26 -10.36
CA VAL A 293 -12.06 -16.95 -8.95
C VAL A 293 -11.15 -17.95 -8.25
N TYR A 294 -10.73 -17.61 -7.03
CA TYR A 294 -10.16 -18.60 -6.12
C TYR A 294 -11.27 -19.51 -5.56
N GLY A 295 -11.04 -20.82 -5.69
CA GLY A 295 -12.00 -21.86 -5.31
C GLY A 295 -12.18 -22.01 -3.81
N VAL A 296 -13.25 -22.70 -3.43
CA VAL A 296 -13.71 -22.92 -2.03
C VAL A 296 -12.67 -23.61 -1.13
N GLY A 297 -11.66 -24.27 -1.73
CA GLY A 297 -10.55 -24.89 -1.00
C GLY A 297 -9.39 -23.94 -0.66
N SER A 298 -9.46 -22.68 -1.06
CA SER A 298 -8.40 -21.70 -0.79
C SER A 298 -8.37 -21.32 0.69
N SER A 299 -7.19 -21.37 1.30
CA SER A 299 -6.98 -20.95 2.68
C SER A 299 -6.26 -19.60 2.69
N PHE A 300 -7.00 -18.53 2.89
CA PHE A 300 -6.43 -17.24 3.25
C PHE A 300 -6.22 -17.25 4.77
N THR A 301 -4.97 -17.10 5.22
CA THR A 301 -4.67 -17.19 6.65
C THR A 301 -5.19 -15.94 7.35
N ASN A 302 -6.22 -16.11 8.18
CA ASN A 302 -6.71 -15.05 9.05
C ASN A 302 -5.64 -14.71 10.09
N CYS A 303 -5.32 -13.42 10.22
CA CYS A 303 -4.42 -12.95 11.26
C CYS A 303 -5.20 -12.18 12.31
N ILE A 304 -5.04 -12.59 13.57
CA ILE A 304 -5.35 -11.72 14.70
C ILE A 304 -4.20 -10.72 14.78
N TRP A 305 -4.49 -9.43 14.60
CA TRP A 305 -3.49 -8.37 14.66
C TRP A 305 -2.67 -8.46 15.95
N VAL A 306 -1.38 -8.75 15.80
CA VAL A 306 -0.35 -8.32 16.74
C VAL A 306 0.56 -7.40 15.94
N TRP A 307 0.32 -6.09 16.03
CA TRP A 307 1.29 -5.10 15.56
C TRP A 307 2.52 -5.24 16.45
N CYS A 308 3.52 -5.99 15.97
CA CYS A 308 4.81 -6.06 16.65
C CYS A 308 5.55 -4.75 16.37
N ASN A 309 5.87 -4.07 17.46
CA ASN A 309 6.51 -2.77 17.50
C ASN A 309 7.90 -2.84 16.82
N SER A 310 8.01 -2.36 15.58
CA SER A 310 9.27 -2.06 14.92
C SER A 310 9.24 -0.61 14.42
N VAL A 311 9.66 0.26 15.35
CA VAL A 311 10.32 1.57 15.16
C VAL A 311 9.88 2.44 13.97
N LEU A 312 8.85 3.26 14.20
CA LEU A 312 8.80 4.64 13.69
C LEU A 312 9.05 5.58 14.86
N SER A 313 10.29 5.60 15.39
CA SER A 313 10.72 6.66 16.32
C SER A 313 11.52 7.69 15.55
N THR A 314 10.94 8.88 15.44
CA THR A 314 11.58 10.13 15.02
C THR A 314 12.95 10.34 15.65
N GLN A 315 13.79 11.09 14.94
CA GLN A 315 15.13 11.55 15.31
C GLN A 315 15.46 11.62 16.81
N LYS A 316 16.65 11.10 17.09
CA LYS A 316 17.51 11.22 18.29
C LYS A 316 17.21 10.28 19.46
N THR A 317 18.31 9.63 19.85
CA THR A 317 18.59 8.82 21.04
C THR A 317 18.16 7.34 21.05
N CYS A 318 19.12 6.51 20.63
CA CYS A 318 19.55 5.25 21.27
C CYS A 318 18.65 3.99 21.27
N MET A 319 19.31 2.92 20.77
CA MET A 319 19.32 1.52 21.24
C MET A 319 18.40 0.48 20.58
N TYR A 320 19.02 -0.30 19.69
CA TYR A 320 19.16 -1.77 19.70
C TYR A 320 18.15 -2.59 20.51
N SER A 321 17.50 -3.57 19.86
CA SER A 321 17.39 -4.99 20.28
C SER A 321 16.52 -5.79 19.30
N PRO A 322 16.88 -7.04 18.95
CA PRO A 322 16.24 -7.86 17.93
C PRO A 322 14.93 -8.45 18.45
N LEU A 323 13.89 -8.52 17.62
CA LEU A 323 12.76 -9.39 17.90
C LEU A 323 12.24 -10.03 16.61
N SER A 324 12.39 -11.35 16.59
CA SER A 324 11.96 -12.27 15.56
C SER A 324 10.45 -12.22 15.32
N LEU A 325 10.08 -12.57 14.10
CA LEU A 325 8.70 -12.85 13.69
C LEU A 325 8.22 -14.12 14.41
N ALA A 326 7.67 -13.99 15.61
CA ALA A 326 7.05 -15.12 16.32
C ALA A 326 5.63 -15.37 15.79
N LEU A 327 5.52 -16.25 14.79
CA LEU A 327 4.25 -16.88 14.40
C LEU A 327 3.76 -17.72 15.58
N THR A 328 2.92 -17.13 16.45
CA THR A 328 2.41 -17.87 17.61
C THR A 328 1.32 -18.81 17.09
N THR A 329 1.64 -20.10 17.10
CA THR A 329 0.73 -21.21 16.79
C THR A 329 -0.60 -21.06 17.50
N MET A 330 -1.70 -20.92 16.76
CA MET A 330 -3.01 -21.36 17.24
C MET A 330 -3.23 -22.79 16.74
N SER A 331 -3.41 -23.68 17.71
CA SER A 331 -3.71 -25.11 17.58
C SER A 331 -4.89 -25.41 16.66
#